data_AF-A0A0F9NHT8-F1
#
_entry.id   AF-A0A0F9NHT8-F1
#
_cell.length_a   1.000
_cell.length_b   1.000
_cell.length_c   1.000
_cell.angle_alpha   90.00
_cell.angle_beta   90.00
_cell.angle_gamma   90.00
#
_symmetry.space_group_name_H-M   'P 1'
#
loop_
_entity.id
_entity.type
_entity.pdbx_description
1 polymer ?
#
loop_
_entity_poly.entity_id
_entity_poly.type
_entity_poly.pdbx_seq_one_letter_code
_entity_poly.pdbx_strand_id
1 'polypeptide(L)'
;MKHSKQVVCRFLAFGLCFISIGVHAQKQSKSYSEKFTVDDEAILDISTSYADLEFETWNKNQIVVEATVELENATTEEARDYFVNNGIEILGNSDKVSITTGTGHPFTT
;
A
#
# COMPACT_ATOMS: atom_id res chain seq x y z
N MET A 1 -44.76 -19.81 45.69
CA MET A 1 -45.00 -19.37 44.30
C MET A 1 -43.87 -18.41 43.88
N LYS A 2 -42.73 -18.94 43.40
CA LYS A 2 -41.53 -18.17 43.04
C LYS A 2 -41.02 -18.66 41.69
N HIS A 3 -41.53 -18.16 40.56
CA HIS A 3 -40.93 -18.46 39.23
C HIS A 3 -41.27 -17.41 38.15
N SER A 4 -41.40 -16.12 38.51
CA SER A 4 -41.77 -15.06 37.54
C SER A 4 -40.76 -13.90 37.45
N LYS A 5 -39.54 -14.06 37.96
CA LYS A 5 -38.51 -13.00 37.95
C LYS A 5 -37.24 -13.32 37.15
N GLN A 6 -37.11 -14.52 36.57
CA GLN A 6 -35.91 -14.90 35.80
C GLN A 6 -36.03 -14.68 34.28
N VAL A 7 -37.24 -14.51 33.75
CA VAL A 7 -37.45 -14.35 32.30
C VAL A 7 -37.21 -12.91 31.84
N VAL A 8 -37.46 -11.91 32.70
CA VAL A 8 -37.30 -10.49 32.36
C VAL A 8 -35.82 -10.07 32.28
N CYS A 9 -34.93 -10.70 33.05
CA CYS A 9 -33.49 -10.38 32.99
C CYS A 9 -32.74 -11.03 31.81
N ARG A 10 -33.33 -11.98 31.08
CA ARG A 10 -32.65 -12.60 29.93
C ARG A 10 -32.88 -11.88 28.60
N PHE A 11 -33.92 -11.05 28.49
CA PHE A 11 -34.20 -10.29 27.26
C PHE A 11 -33.65 -8.86 27.25
N LEU A 12 -33.17 -8.34 28.39
CA LEU A 12 -32.60 -6.98 28.48
C LEU A 12 -31.10 -6.91 28.17
N ALA A 13 -30.44 -8.04 27.90
CA ALA A 13 -29.00 -8.12 27.69
C ALA A 13 -28.59 -8.29 26.21
N PHE A 14 -29.50 -8.03 25.26
CA PHE A 14 -29.26 -8.31 23.83
C PHE A 14 -29.40 -7.11 22.90
N GLY A 15 -29.43 -5.89 23.41
CA GLY A 15 -29.74 -4.73 22.57
C GLY A 15 -29.04 -3.46 22.99
N LEU A 16 -27.70 -3.42 22.96
CA LEU A 16 -26.96 -2.16 22.81
C LEU A 16 -25.48 -2.35 22.42
N CYS A 17 -25.18 -3.20 21.43
CA CYS A 17 -23.91 -3.06 20.71
C CYS A 17 -24.17 -2.10 19.55
N PHE A 18 -24.24 -0.80 19.85
CA PHE A 18 -24.28 0.22 18.82
C PHE A 18 -23.03 0.04 17.97
N ILE A 19 -23.28 -0.32 16.72
CA ILE A 19 -22.34 -0.56 15.66
C ILE A 19 -21.48 0.71 15.53
N SER A 20 -20.27 0.67 16.09
CA SER A 20 -19.23 1.62 15.74
C SER A 20 -18.84 1.33 14.29
N ILE A 21 -19.59 1.88 13.34
CA ILE A 21 -19.14 2.00 11.95
C ILE A 21 -18.04 3.06 11.99
N GLY A 22 -16.87 2.66 12.48
CA GLY A 22 -15.64 3.38 12.23
C GLY A 22 -15.45 3.33 10.72
N VAL A 23 -15.59 4.47 10.08
CA VAL A 23 -15.18 4.65 8.69
C VAL A 23 -13.65 4.56 8.73
N HIS A 24 -13.14 3.34 8.70
CA HIS A 24 -11.74 3.11 8.41
C HIS A 24 -11.57 3.51 6.95
N ALA A 25 -11.17 4.76 6.71
CA ALA A 25 -10.46 5.11 5.49
C ALA A 25 -9.17 4.29 5.52
N GLN A 26 -9.27 3.03 5.10
CA GLN A 26 -8.15 2.11 5.08
C GLN A 26 -7.23 2.59 3.97
N LYS A 27 -6.15 3.28 4.34
CA LYS A 27 -5.05 3.59 3.44
C LYS A 27 -4.60 2.29 2.78
N GLN A 28 -4.67 2.23 1.45
CA GLN A 28 -4.25 1.06 0.70
C GLN A 28 -2.78 1.27 0.36
N SER A 29 -1.90 0.52 1.01
CA SER A 29 -0.45 0.60 0.81
C SER A 29 0.09 -0.71 0.24
N LYS A 30 1.03 -0.61 -0.70
CA LYS A 30 1.76 -1.77 -1.22
C LYS A 30 3.25 -1.47 -1.30
N SER A 31 4.05 -2.39 -0.77
CA SER A 31 5.51 -2.29 -0.77
C SER A 31 6.13 -3.26 -1.77
N TYR A 32 7.24 -2.85 -2.35
CA TYR A 32 8.03 -3.54 -3.35
C TYR A 32 9.47 -3.55 -2.88
N SER A 33 10.13 -4.71 -3.00
CA SER A 33 11.53 -4.89 -2.60
C SER A 33 12.21 -5.73 -3.66
N GLU A 34 13.01 -5.09 -4.49
CA GLU A 34 13.72 -5.73 -5.59
C GLU A 34 15.22 -5.56 -5.44
N LYS A 35 15.96 -6.55 -5.94
CA LYS A 35 17.41 -6.62 -5.78
C LYS A 35 18.09 -7.01 -7.07
N PHE A 36 19.01 -6.16 -7.50
CA PHE A 36 19.75 -6.33 -8.74
C PHE A 36 21.24 -6.38 -8.44
N THR A 37 21.91 -7.43 -8.91
CA THR A 37 23.38 -7.45 -9.00
C THR A 37 23.76 -6.66 -10.24
N VAL A 38 24.64 -5.68 -10.08
CA VAL A 38 25.00 -4.74 -11.14
C VAL A 38 26.51 -4.64 -11.32
N ASP A 39 26.94 -4.21 -12.49
CA ASP A 39 28.34 -3.94 -12.78
C ASP A 39 28.75 -2.54 -12.29
N ASP A 40 30.06 -2.27 -12.25
CA ASP A 40 30.65 -1.07 -11.62
C ASP A 40 30.17 0.26 -12.23
N GLU A 41 29.69 0.25 -13.48
CA GLU A 41 29.22 1.44 -14.22
C GLU A 41 27.70 1.45 -14.47
N ALA A 42 26.94 0.72 -13.65
CA ALA A 42 25.51 0.59 -13.86
C ALA A 42 24.74 1.92 -13.69
N ILE A 43 23.73 2.11 -14.55
CA ILE A 43 22.90 3.31 -14.58
C ILE A 43 21.61 3.07 -13.80
N LEU A 44 21.35 3.91 -12.81
CA LEU A 44 20.06 3.98 -12.12
C LEU A 44 19.21 5.08 -12.76
N ASP A 45 18.11 4.69 -13.40
CA ASP A 45 17.14 5.57 -14.07
C ASP A 45 15.84 5.61 -13.26
N ILE A 46 15.43 6.80 -12.83
CA ILE A 46 14.28 7.00 -11.95
C ILE A 46 13.35 8.01 -12.59
N SER A 47 12.16 7.54 -12.99
CA SER A 47 11.11 8.34 -13.59
C SER A 47 9.87 8.32 -12.67
N THR A 48 9.82 9.28 -11.76
CA THR A 48 8.72 9.44 -10.80
C THR A 48 8.15 10.86 -10.84
N SER A 49 6.85 11.01 -10.55
CA SER A 49 6.17 12.32 -10.55
C SER A 49 5.91 12.88 -9.15
N TYR A 50 5.63 12.01 -8.18
CA TYR A 50 5.34 12.39 -6.79
C TYR A 50 5.88 11.29 -5.86
N ALA A 51 7.16 11.36 -5.53
CA ALA A 51 7.82 10.38 -4.68
C ALA A 51 8.88 11.05 -3.81
N ASP A 52 9.01 10.55 -2.58
CA ASP A 52 10.12 10.85 -1.71
C ASP A 52 11.25 9.84 -1.98
N LEU A 53 12.45 10.33 -2.27
CA LEU A 53 13.60 9.50 -2.63
C LEU A 53 14.66 9.57 -1.53
N GLU A 54 15.06 8.41 -1.04
CA GLU A 54 16.17 8.24 -0.10
C GLU A 54 17.20 7.29 -0.71
N PHE A 55 18.47 7.69 -0.66
CA PHE A 55 19.57 6.96 -1.26
C PHE A 55 20.59 6.57 -0.20
N GLU A 56 20.82 5.27 -0.07
CA GLU A 56 21.91 4.73 0.73
C GLU A 56 23.00 4.17 -0.19
N THR A 57 24.20 4.72 -0.06
CA THR A 57 25.38 4.22 -0.79
C THR A 57 26.16 3.23 0.07
N TRP A 58 26.69 2.19 -0.57
CA TRP A 58 27.39 1.10 0.09
C TRP A 58 28.43 0.48 -0.83
N ASN A 59 29.40 -0.23 -0.26
CA ASN A 59 30.46 -0.88 -1.02
C ASN A 59 30.06 -2.31 -1.44
N LYS A 60 29.00 -2.42 -2.25
CA LYS A 60 28.58 -3.69 -2.84
C LYS A 60 28.05 -3.46 -4.26
N ASN A 61 28.32 -4.41 -5.15
CA ASN A 61 27.91 -4.37 -6.57
C ASN A 61 26.44 -4.78 -6.73
N GLN A 62 25.55 -4.04 -6.05
CA GLN A 62 24.12 -4.33 -6.02
C GLN A 62 23.33 -3.06 -5.75
N ILE A 63 22.17 -3.00 -6.40
CA ILE A 63 21.15 -2.00 -6.17
C ILE A 63 19.98 -2.72 -5.48
N VAL A 64 19.58 -2.20 -4.33
CA VAL A 64 18.38 -2.63 -3.62
C VAL A 64 17.36 -1.51 -3.75
N VAL A 65 16.18 -1.84 -4.25
CA VAL A 65 15.09 -0.90 -4.45
C VAL A 65 13.97 -1.26 -3.48
N GLU A 66 13.70 -0.37 -2.53
CA GLU A 66 12.56 -0.45 -1.64
C GLU A 66 11.60 0.69 -1.97
N ALA A 67 10.37 0.35 -2.35
CA ALA A 67 9.37 1.33 -2.73
C ALA A 67 8.05 1.02 -2.04
N THR A 68 7.41 2.03 -1.45
CA THR A 68 6.08 1.91 -0.88
C THR A 68 5.17 2.91 -1.57
N VAL A 69 4.08 2.39 -2.14
CA VAL A 69 3.04 3.21 -2.76
C VAL A 69 1.87 3.26 -1.79
N GLU A 70 1.48 4.48 -1.40
CA GLU A 70 0.32 4.73 -0.54
C GLU A 70 -0.77 5.43 -1.34
N LEU A 71 -1.99 4.88 -1.30
CA LEU A 71 -3.17 5.49 -1.88
C LEU A 71 -4.08 6.01 -0.77
N GLU A 72 -4.25 7.32 -0.72
CA GLU A 72 -5.18 7.98 0.20
C GLU A 72 -6.58 8.05 -0.41
N ASN A 73 -7.60 7.73 0.38
CA ASN A 73 -9.02 7.81 0.00
C ASN A 73 -9.45 6.95 -1.21
N ALA A 74 -8.63 5.99 -1.65
CA ALA A 74 -9.01 5.04 -2.70
C ALA A 74 -9.87 3.90 -2.11
N THR A 75 -10.92 3.51 -2.84
CA THR A 75 -11.62 2.27 -2.55
C THR A 75 -10.73 1.07 -2.83
N THR A 76 -11.03 -0.09 -2.24
CA THR A 76 -10.27 -1.33 -2.49
C THR A 76 -10.23 -1.70 -3.98
N GLU A 77 -11.30 -1.42 -4.72
CA GLU A 77 -11.38 -1.70 -6.15
C GLU A 77 -10.49 -0.77 -6.96
N GLU A 78 -10.54 0.54 -6.68
CA GLU A 78 -9.68 1.55 -7.32
C GLU A 78 -8.20 1.32 -7.00
N ALA A 79 -7.88 0.97 -5.75
CA ALA A 79 -6.51 0.65 -5.36
C ALA A 79 -5.99 -0.58 -6.11
N ARG A 80 -6.81 -1.63 -6.23
CA ARG A 80 -6.44 -2.83 -7.00
C ARG A 80 -6.23 -2.48 -8.47
N ASP A 81 -7.13 -1.69 -9.06
CA ASP A 81 -7.02 -1.28 -10.46
C ASP A 81 -5.76 -0.42 -10.69
N TYR A 82 -5.45 0.49 -9.77
CA TYR A 82 -4.21 1.28 -9.79
C TYR A 82 -2.98 0.38 -9.77
N PHE A 83 -2.89 -0.58 -8.84
CA PHE A 83 -1.73 -1.47 -8.75
C PHE A 83 -1.58 -2.40 -9.97
N VAL A 84 -2.66 -2.66 -10.72
CA VAL A 84 -2.62 -3.49 -11.94
C VAL A 84 -2.29 -2.66 -13.18
N ASN A 85 -2.87 -1.46 -13.32
CA ASN A 85 -2.79 -0.67 -14.55
C ASN A 85 -1.79 0.50 -14.48
N ASN A 86 -1.56 1.08 -13.31
CA ASN A 86 -0.77 2.30 -13.10
C ASN A 86 0.26 2.15 -11.96
N GLY A 87 0.66 0.91 -11.67
CA GLY A 87 1.57 0.60 -10.59
C GLY A 87 2.99 1.14 -10.80
N ILE A 88 3.87 0.78 -9.87
CA ILE A 88 5.31 0.94 -10.03
C ILE A 88 5.86 -0.22 -10.86
N GLU A 89 6.69 0.12 -11.84
CA GLU A 89 7.46 -0.82 -12.64
C GLU A 89 8.93 -0.70 -12.26
N ILE A 90 9.53 -1.84 -11.90
CA ILE A 90 10.95 -1.93 -11.54
C ILE A 90 11.57 -2.98 -12.47
N LEU A 91 12.43 -2.54 -13.37
CA LEU A 91 13.14 -3.40 -14.32
C LEU A 91 14.63 -3.25 -14.08
N GLY A 92 15.39 -4.34 -14.14
CA GLY A 92 16.83 -4.26 -13.96
C GLY A 92 17.59 -5.40 -14.59
N ASN A 93 18.78 -5.09 -15.06
CA ASN A 93 19.82 -6.03 -15.48
C ASN A 93 21.18 -5.57 -14.89
N SER A 94 22.29 -6.16 -15.34
CA SER A 94 23.64 -5.82 -14.87
C SER A 94 24.03 -4.37 -15.13
N ASP A 95 23.50 -3.75 -16.19
CA ASP A 95 23.98 -2.47 -16.72
C ASP A 95 23.04 -1.31 -16.38
N LYS A 96 21.75 -1.60 -16.19
CA LYS A 96 20.73 -0.60 -15.96
C LYS A 96 19.64 -1.11 -15.02
N VAL A 97 19.28 -0.29 -14.05
CA VAL A 97 18.07 -0.43 -13.24
C VAL A 97 17.17 0.75 -13.53
N SER A 98 15.92 0.48 -13.89
CA SER A 98 14.90 1.47 -14.25
C SER A 98 13.72 1.36 -13.30
N ILE A 99 13.36 2.48 -12.69
CA ILE A 99 12.20 2.61 -11.80
C ILE A 99 11.25 3.63 -12.42
N THR A 100 10.05 3.18 -12.77
CA THR A 100 9.04 4.03 -13.38
C THR A 100 7.74 3.91 -12.59
N THR A 101 7.17 5.04 -12.17
CA THR A 101 5.82 5.05 -11.59
C THR A 101 4.80 5.45 -12.66
N GLY A 102 3.65 4.78 -12.71
CA GLY A 102 2.55 5.19 -13.57
C GLY A 102 2.20 6.67 -13.38
N THR A 103 1.96 7.39 -14.48
CA THR A 103 1.45 8.76 -14.44
C THR A 103 0.03 8.72 -13.90
N GLY A 104 -0.13 8.98 -12.61
CA GLY A 104 -1.44 9.18 -12.01
C GLY A 104 -2.17 10.27 -12.79
N HIS A 105 -3.20 9.89 -13.55
CA HIS A 105 -4.19 10.87 -13.95
C HIS A 105 -4.69 11.51 -12.64
N PRO A 106 -4.62 12.85 -12.48
CA PRO A 106 -5.25 13.48 -11.34
C PRO A 106 -6.72 13.03 -11.37
N PHE A 107 -7.18 12.43 -10.27
CA PHE A 107 -8.59 12.03 -10.13
C PHE A 107 -9.44 13.30 -10.28
N THR A 108 -9.94 13.57 -11.48
CA THR A 108 -10.84 14.69 -11.74
C THR A 108 -12.24 14.26 -11.33
N THR A 109 -12.80 15.02 -10.39
CA THR A 109 -14.14 14.93 -9.80
C THR A 109 -15.27 14.85 -10.82
#